data_AF-A0A2E7PJX1-F1
#
_entry.id   AF-A0A2E7PJX1-F1
#
_cell.length_a   1.000
_cell.length_b   1.000
_cell.length_c   1.000
_cell.angle_alpha   90.00
_cell.angle_beta   90.00
_cell.angle_gamma   90.00
#
_symmetry.space_group_name_H-M   'P 1'
#
loop_
_entity.id
_entity.type
_entity.pdbx_description
1 polymer ?
#
loop_
_entity_poly.entity_id
_entity_poly.type
_entity_poly.pdbx_seq_one_letter_code
_entity_poly.pdbx_strand_id
1 'polypeptide(L)'
;MQTFRKISILVLFLWFIISIMMTLFGTDLFFPFDYNIDESEQLYRYKTSRFAAGCLLAYAVFRYLFSYKASPSLAIVLNFGVFYLIGGLFFGFRDEIDLIDMKHLLLVAFLVVLIWFELRQRTKEDAGRFRRDHF
;
A
#
# COMPACT_ATOMS: atom_id res chain seq x y z
N MET A 1 7.61 -27.36 -13.17
CA MET A 1 7.92 -26.57 -11.96
C MET A 1 7.51 -25.10 -12.05
N GLN A 2 7.78 -24.37 -13.14
CA GLN A 2 7.36 -22.95 -13.26
C GLN A 2 5.83 -22.74 -13.21
N THR A 3 5.04 -23.62 -13.83
CA THR A 3 3.57 -23.51 -13.86
C THR A 3 2.96 -23.70 -12.48
N PHE A 4 3.42 -24.72 -11.73
CA PHE A 4 2.99 -24.96 -10.35
C PHE A 4 3.27 -23.76 -9.45
N ARG A 5 4.48 -23.18 -9.53
CA ARG A 5 4.84 -21.97 -8.80
C ARG A 5 3.91 -20.79 -9.13
N LYS A 6 3.59 -20.57 -10.40
CA LYS A 6 2.66 -19.51 -10.81
C LYS A 6 1.25 -19.74 -10.26
N ILE A 7 0.77 -20.99 -10.26
CA ILE A 7 -0.54 -21.34 -9.70
C ILE A 7 -0.57 -21.10 -8.18
N SER A 8 0.44 -21.54 -7.44
CA SER A 8 0.51 -21.31 -5.98
C SER A 8 0.51 -19.81 -5.65
N ILE A 9 1.22 -19.00 -6.44
CA ILE A 9 1.27 -17.55 -6.25
C ILE A 9 -0.06 -16.88 -6.65
N LEU A 10 -0.75 -17.40 -7.66
CA LEU A 10 -2.09 -16.94 -8.03
C LEU A 10 -3.10 -17.21 -6.90
N VAL A 11 -3.05 -18.40 -6.29
CA VAL A 11 -3.90 -18.74 -5.13
C VAL A 11 -3.61 -17.79 -3.96
N LEU A 12 -2.33 -17.54 -3.67
CA LEU A 12 -1.91 -16.58 -2.65
C LEU A 12 -2.42 -15.16 -2.95
N PHE A 13 -2.36 -14.73 -4.20
CA PHE A 13 -2.88 -13.43 -4.64
C PHE A 13 -4.38 -13.30 -4.43
N LEU A 14 -5.15 -14.31 -4.83
CA LEU A 14 -6.60 -14.34 -4.62
C LEU A 14 -6.94 -14.32 -3.14
N TRP A 15 -6.17 -15.03 -2.31
CA TRP A 15 -6.32 -14.99 -0.86
C TRP A 15 -6.09 -13.58 -0.28
N PHE A 16 -5.05 -12.86 -0.74
CA PHE A 16 -4.85 -11.47 -0.35
C PHE A 16 -6.01 -10.56 -0.75
N ILE A 17 -6.55 -10.70 -1.98
CA ILE A 17 -7.70 -9.92 -2.42
C ILE A 17 -8.91 -10.18 -1.52
N ILE A 18 -9.21 -11.46 -1.25
CA ILE A 18 -10.34 -11.84 -0.39
C ILE A 18 -10.17 -11.26 1.02
N SER A 19 -8.97 -11.35 1.59
CA SER A 19 -8.67 -10.79 2.91
C SER A 19 -8.83 -9.26 2.95
N ILE A 20 -8.36 -8.54 1.92
CA ILE A 20 -8.55 -7.09 1.79
C ILE A 20 -10.05 -6.76 1.71
N MET A 21 -10.80 -7.46 0.87
CA MET A 21 -12.25 -7.25 0.71
C MET A 21 -12.98 -7.49 2.03
N MET A 22 -12.70 -8.59 2.72
CA MET A 22 -13.30 -8.89 4.02
C MET A 22 -12.97 -7.83 5.08
N THR A 23 -11.73 -7.35 5.09
CA THR A 23 -11.31 -6.25 5.99
C THR A 23 -12.09 -4.97 5.69
N LEU A 24 -12.36 -4.65 4.42
CA LEU A 24 -13.18 -3.49 4.03
C LEU A 24 -14.64 -3.63 4.49
N PHE A 25 -15.24 -4.82 4.33
CA PHE A 25 -16.64 -5.09 4.73
C PHE A 25 -16.86 -5.33 6.23
N GLY A 26 -15.82 -5.15 7.07
CA GLY A 26 -15.96 -5.24 8.52
C GLY A 26 -15.96 -6.67 9.07
N THR A 27 -15.56 -7.65 8.25
CA THR A 27 -15.29 -9.01 8.69
C THR A 27 -13.81 -9.15 8.96
N ASP A 28 -13.43 -9.24 10.24
CA ASP A 28 -12.05 -9.45 10.67
C ASP A 28 -11.61 -10.88 10.31
N LEU A 29 -11.23 -11.09 9.05
CA LEU A 29 -10.60 -12.34 8.66
C LEU A 29 -9.17 -12.35 9.19
N PHE A 30 -9.03 -12.94 10.38
CA PHE A 30 -7.82 -13.46 11.02
C PHE A 30 -6.52 -13.22 10.23
N PHE A 31 -5.91 -12.05 10.45
CA PHE A 31 -4.44 -12.00 10.51
C PHE A 31 -4.03 -12.48 11.91
N PRO A 32 -2.92 -13.21 12.07
CA PRO A 32 -2.59 -14.04 13.25
C PRO A 32 -2.27 -13.27 14.55
N PHE A 33 -2.69 -12.02 14.67
CA PHE A 33 -2.44 -11.19 15.85
C PHE A 33 -3.72 -10.45 16.24
N ASP A 34 -4.58 -11.09 17.01
CA ASP A 34 -5.67 -10.38 17.68
C ASP A 34 -5.12 -9.84 19.01
N TYR A 35 -4.90 -8.53 19.08
CA TYR A 35 -4.50 -7.85 20.30
C TYR A 35 -5.58 -6.83 20.63
N ASN A 36 -6.33 -7.10 21.70
CA ASN A 36 -7.18 -6.12 22.39
C ASN A 36 -6.29 -4.96 22.86
N ILE A 37 -6.15 -3.94 22.02
CA ILE A 37 -5.48 -2.68 22.36
C ILE A 37 -6.59 -1.64 22.50
N ASP A 38 -6.85 -1.25 23.75
CA ASP A 38 -7.79 -0.20 24.08
C ASP A 38 -7.09 1.16 23.93
N GLU A 39 -7.27 1.77 22.76
CA GLU A 39 -7.14 3.20 22.44
C GLU A 39 -7.64 3.34 20.99
N SER A 40 -8.81 3.96 20.78
CA SER A 40 -9.51 4.03 19.47
C SER A 40 -8.62 4.57 18.33
N GLU A 41 -7.76 5.55 18.63
CA GLU A 41 -6.78 6.11 17.69
C GLU A 41 -5.70 5.08 17.30
N GLN A 42 -5.23 4.26 18.25
CA GLN A 42 -4.26 3.20 17.98
C GLN A 42 -4.88 2.10 17.12
N LEU A 43 -6.11 1.69 17.41
CA LEU A 43 -6.83 0.69 16.63
C LEU A 43 -7.08 1.17 15.19
N TYR A 44 -7.46 2.43 15.00
CA TYR A 44 -7.65 3.04 13.70
C TYR A 44 -6.35 3.07 12.86
N ARG A 45 -5.25 3.55 13.45
CA ARG A 45 -3.92 3.55 12.80
C ARG A 45 -3.48 2.13 12.46
N TYR A 46 -3.75 1.18 13.33
CA TYR A 46 -3.41 -0.21 13.14
C TYR A 46 -4.17 -0.87 11.99
N LYS A 47 -5.50 -0.71 11.95
CA LYS A 47 -6.35 -1.17 10.82
C LYS A 47 -5.88 -0.57 9.50
N THR A 48 -5.57 0.73 9.50
CA THR A 48 -5.06 1.46 8.34
C THR A 48 -3.71 0.93 7.86
N SER A 49 -2.76 0.71 8.77
CA SER A 49 -1.45 0.15 8.45
C SER A 49 -1.56 -1.29 7.91
N ARG A 50 -2.43 -2.11 8.50
CA ARG A 50 -2.69 -3.48 8.06
C ARG A 50 -3.24 -3.53 6.65
N PHE A 51 -4.23 -2.70 6.35
CA PHE A 51 -4.78 -2.57 5.01
C PHE A 51 -3.71 -2.14 4.00
N ALA A 52 -2.92 -1.11 4.33
CA ALA A 52 -1.85 -0.63 3.46
C ALA A 52 -0.81 -1.71 3.16
N ALA A 53 -0.39 -2.47 4.18
CA ALA A 53 0.53 -3.59 4.03
C ALA A 53 -0.07 -4.73 3.19
N GLY A 54 -1.34 -5.07 3.41
CA GLY A 54 -2.07 -6.06 2.63
C GLY A 54 -2.15 -5.70 1.15
N CYS A 55 -2.52 -4.44 0.84
CA CYS A 55 -2.53 -3.92 -0.52
C CYS A 55 -1.14 -3.92 -1.16
N LEU A 56 -0.09 -3.59 -0.39
CA LEU A 56 1.29 -3.61 -0.88
C LEU A 56 1.76 -5.04 -1.20
N LEU A 57 1.42 -6.02 -0.37
CA LEU A 57 1.71 -7.43 -0.61
C LEU A 57 0.97 -7.93 -1.85
N ALA A 58 -0.33 -7.63 -1.98
CA ALA A 58 -1.10 -7.96 -3.17
C ALA A 58 -0.49 -7.33 -4.43
N TYR A 59 -0.07 -6.07 -4.35
CA TYR A 59 0.61 -5.37 -5.44
C TYR A 59 1.94 -6.01 -5.83
N ALA A 60 2.76 -6.41 -4.86
CA ALA A 60 4.04 -7.08 -5.11
C ALA A 60 3.84 -8.45 -5.79
N VAL A 61 2.87 -9.23 -5.30
CA VAL A 61 2.50 -10.52 -5.88
C VAL A 61 1.95 -10.37 -7.30
N PHE A 62 1.08 -9.38 -7.51
CA PHE A 62 0.56 -9.03 -8.84
C PHE A 62 1.72 -8.70 -9.79
N ARG A 63 2.64 -7.83 -9.37
CA ARG A 63 3.80 -7.48 -10.19
C ARG A 63 4.64 -8.69 -10.60
N TYR A 64 4.83 -9.62 -9.68
CA TYR A 64 5.53 -10.87 -9.94
C TYR A 64 4.78 -11.77 -10.93
N LEU A 65 3.46 -11.95 -10.77
CA LEU A 65 2.64 -12.81 -11.64
C LEU A 65 2.68 -12.35 -13.11
N PHE A 66 2.62 -11.04 -13.32
CA PHE A 66 2.67 -10.43 -14.65
C PHE A 66 4.09 -10.10 -15.13
N SER A 67 5.12 -10.54 -14.40
CA SER A 67 6.53 -10.37 -14.78
C SER A 67 6.94 -8.90 -15.01
N TYR A 68 6.32 -7.98 -14.28
CA TYR A 68 6.73 -6.57 -14.30
C TYR A 68 8.10 -6.40 -13.65
N LYS A 69 8.85 -5.38 -14.09
CA LYS A 69 10.12 -5.03 -13.43
C LYS A 69 9.88 -4.72 -11.95
N ALA A 70 10.83 -5.12 -11.12
CA ALA A 70 10.83 -4.78 -9.71
C ALA A 70 10.71 -3.25 -9.55
N SER A 71 9.80 -2.82 -8.68
CA SER A 71 9.68 -1.40 -8.36
C SER A 71 10.95 -0.93 -7.65
N PRO A 72 11.44 0.29 -7.95
CA PRO A 72 12.44 0.92 -7.10
C PRO A 72 11.87 1.09 -5.68
N SER A 73 12.74 1.03 -4.68
CA SER A 73 12.35 1.12 -3.26
C SER A 73 11.47 2.35 -2.97
N LEU A 74 11.79 3.49 -3.56
CA LEU A 74 11.01 4.73 -3.41
C LEU A 74 9.57 4.60 -3.95
N ALA A 75 9.36 3.84 -5.02
CA ALA A 75 8.02 3.59 -5.55
C ALA A 75 7.23 2.62 -4.64
N ILE A 76 7.89 1.68 -3.96
CA ILE A 76 7.24 0.81 -2.98
C ILE A 76 6.75 1.65 -1.79
N VAL A 77 7.59 2.55 -1.27
CA VAL A 77 7.22 3.47 -0.18
C VAL A 77 6.07 4.40 -0.61
N LEU A 78 6.10 4.91 -1.84
CA LEU A 78 5.01 5.72 -2.38
C LEU A 78 3.69 4.93 -2.40
N ASN A 79 3.69 3.71 -2.94
CA ASN A 79 2.48 2.88 -3.01
C ASN A 79 1.94 2.54 -1.62
N PHE A 80 2.82 2.25 -0.66
CA PHE A 80 2.41 2.04 0.73
C PHE A 80 1.70 3.28 1.28
N GLY A 81 2.29 4.46 1.12
CA GLY A 81 1.67 5.72 1.58
C GLY A 81 0.33 6.00 0.91
N VAL A 82 0.20 5.73 -0.40
CA VAL A 82 -1.08 5.85 -1.11
C VAL A 82 -2.13 4.89 -0.56
N PHE A 83 -1.78 3.61 -0.36
CA PHE A 83 -2.71 2.64 0.24
C PHE A 83 -3.07 2.98 1.68
N TYR A 84 -2.13 3.54 2.45
CA TYR A 84 -2.37 4.02 3.81
C TYR A 84 -3.38 5.17 3.82
N LEU A 85 -3.27 6.14 2.90
CA LEU A 85 -4.25 7.23 2.79
C LEU A 85 -5.63 6.72 2.40
N ILE A 86 -5.70 5.78 1.45
CA ILE A 86 -6.96 5.17 1.01
C ILE A 86 -7.61 4.41 2.18
N GLY A 87 -6.84 3.56 2.87
CA GLY A 87 -7.32 2.79 4.02
C GLY A 87 -7.74 3.70 5.16
N GLY A 88 -6.96 4.75 5.44
CA GLY A 88 -7.23 5.71 6.50
C GLY A 88 -8.53 6.46 6.27
N LEU A 89 -8.76 6.94 5.04
CA LEU A 89 -10.03 7.57 4.68
C LEU A 89 -11.18 6.55 4.79
N PHE A 90 -11.01 5.34 4.24
CA PHE A 90 -12.04 4.32 4.26
C PHE A 90 -12.47 3.93 5.69
N PHE A 91 -11.52 3.57 6.56
CA PHE A 91 -11.83 3.24 7.95
C PHE A 91 -12.29 4.44 8.75
N GLY A 92 -11.79 5.64 8.41
CA GLY A 92 -12.24 6.87 9.04
C GLY A 92 -13.72 7.14 8.80
N PHE A 93 -14.19 6.95 7.57
CA PHE A 93 -15.61 7.05 7.22
C PHE A 93 -16.46 5.89 7.78
N ARG A 94 -15.93 4.66 7.76
CA ARG A 94 -16.68 3.47 8.20
C ARG A 94 -16.86 3.41 9.71
N ASP A 95 -15.81 3.75 10.46
CA ASP A 95 -15.77 3.64 11.92
C ASP A 95 -16.09 5.00 12.59
N GLU A 96 -16.57 6.00 11.83
CA GLU A 96 -16.96 7.35 12.30
C GLU A 96 -15.90 8.03 13.21
N ILE A 97 -14.63 7.93 12.83
CA ILE A 97 -13.52 8.48 13.62
C ILE A 97 -13.54 10.02 13.56
N ASP A 98 -13.18 10.67 14.67
CA ASP A 98 -13.06 12.12 14.71
C ASP A 98 -11.90 12.64 13.84
N LEU A 99 -12.11 13.78 13.20
CA LEU A 99 -11.10 14.43 12.36
C LEU A 99 -9.79 14.72 13.11
N ILE A 100 -9.88 14.94 14.42
CA ILE A 100 -8.73 15.22 15.30
C ILE A 100 -7.78 14.01 15.34
N ASP A 101 -8.30 12.79 15.27
CA ASP A 101 -7.53 11.55 15.32
C ASP A 101 -6.98 11.15 13.93
N MET A 102 -7.56 11.72 12.87
CA MET A 102 -7.09 11.57 11.48
C MET A 102 -5.91 12.48 11.11
N LYS A 103 -5.45 13.36 12.01
CA LYS A 103 -4.36 14.33 11.76
C LYS A 103 -3.09 13.71 11.16
N HIS A 104 -2.80 12.46 11.49
CA HIS A 104 -1.64 11.74 10.99
C HIS A 104 -1.71 11.47 9.47
N LEU A 105 -2.91 11.43 8.87
CA LEU A 105 -3.08 11.32 7.42
C LEU A 105 -2.53 12.53 6.68
N LEU A 106 -2.59 13.73 7.28
CA LEU A 106 -2.00 14.93 6.66
C LEU A 106 -0.48 14.81 6.55
N LEU A 107 0.18 14.30 7.59
CA LEU A 107 1.62 14.05 7.57
C LEU A 107 1.98 13.01 6.50
N VAL A 108 1.23 11.90 6.43
CA VAL A 108 1.45 10.87 5.41
C VAL A 108 1.21 11.43 4.01
N ALA A 109 0.17 12.23 3.80
CA ALA A 109 -0.12 12.88 2.52
C ALA A 109 1.02 13.81 2.08
N PHE A 110 1.54 14.62 2.99
CA PHE A 110 2.68 15.47 2.72
C PHE A 110 3.92 14.66 2.29
N LEU A 111 4.25 13.58 3.01
CA LEU A 111 5.37 12.71 2.67
C LEU A 111 5.18 12.01 1.32
N VAL A 112 3.96 11.52 1.02
CA VAL A 112 3.62 10.91 -0.27
C VAL A 112 3.83 11.90 -1.42
N VAL A 113 3.42 13.16 -1.25
CA VAL A 113 3.61 14.20 -2.25
C VAL A 113 5.10 14.49 -2.47
N LEU A 114 5.89 14.61 -1.39
CA LEU A 114 7.34 14.80 -1.50
C LEU A 114 8.03 13.67 -2.26
N ILE A 115 7.72 12.42 -1.90
CA ILE A 115 8.27 11.24 -2.57
C ILE A 115 7.85 11.20 -4.05
N TRP A 116 6.61 11.59 -4.35
CA TRP A 116 6.13 11.68 -5.72
C TRP A 116 6.91 12.72 -6.54
N PHE A 117 7.20 13.88 -5.97
CA PHE A 117 8.03 14.90 -6.62
C PHE A 117 9.46 14.39 -6.87
N GLU A 118 10.09 13.74 -5.89
CA GLU A 118 11.43 13.13 -6.04
C GLU A 118 11.46 12.10 -7.17
N LEU A 119 10.46 11.21 -7.24
CA LEU A 119 10.34 10.23 -8.35
C LEU A 119 10.17 10.92 -9.70
N ARG A 120 9.35 11.97 -9.76
CA ARG A 120 9.10 12.72 -10.99
C ARG A 120 10.35 13.49 -11.45
N GLN A 121 11.14 14.00 -10.51
CA GLN A 121 12.40 14.69 -10.81
C GLN A 121 13.45 13.71 -11.35
N ARG A 122 13.67 12.56 -10.70
CA ARG A 122 14.61 11.54 -11.20
C ARG A 122 14.27 11.07 -12.61
N THR A 123 12.99 10.84 -12.88
CA THR A 123 12.53 10.44 -14.22
C THR A 123 12.83 11.52 -15.28
N LYS A 124 12.74 12.80 -14.92
CA LYS A 124 13.10 13.92 -15.82
C LYS A 124 14.62 14.04 -16.01
N GLU A 125 15.42 13.84 -14.97
CA GLU A 125 16.88 13.90 -15.05
C GLU A 125 17.45 12.78 -15.91
N ASP A 126 16.95 11.54 -15.76
CA ASP A 126 17.34 10.41 -16.60
C ASP A 126 16.98 10.66 -18.08
N ALA A 127 15.78 11.20 -18.36
CA ALA A 127 15.37 11.57 -19.72
C ALA A 127 16.20 12.73 -20.31
N GLY A 128 16.69 13.64 -19.46
CA GLY A 128 17.57 14.75 -19.85
C GLY A 128 18.99 14.31 -20.18
N ARG A 129 19.51 13.27 -19.51
CA ARG A 129 20.84 12.69 -19.77
C ARG A 129 20.94 12.06 -21.15
N PHE A 130 19.94 11.26 -21.54
CA PHE A 130 19.87 10.66 -22.89
C PHE A 130 19.87 11.70 -24.02
N ARG A 131 19.38 12.92 -23.75
CA ARG A 131 19.32 13.98 -24.76
C ARG A 131 20.65 14.72 -24.96
N ARG A 132 21.60 14.64 -24.02
CA ARG A 132 22.92 15.30 -24.14
C ARG A 132 23.99 14.41 -24.79
N ASP A 133 23.82 13.10 -24.73
CA ASP A 133 24.83 12.15 -25.27
C ASP A 133 24.67 11.88 -26.79
N HIS A 134 23.69 12.51 -27.43
CA HIS A 134 23.42 12.40 -28.87
C HIS A 134 23.70 13.69 -29.67
N PHE A 135 24.39 14.67 -29.07
CA PHE A 135 24.83 15.89 -29.75
C PHE A 135 26.35 16.08 -29.62
#